data_AF-A0A9J9B7X0-F1
#
_entry.id   AF-A0A9J9B7X0-F1
#
_cell.length_a   1.000
_cell.length_b   1.000
_cell.length_c   1.000
_cell.angle_alpha   90.00
_cell.angle_beta   90.00
_cell.angle_gamma   90.00
#
_symmetry.space_group_name_H-M   'P 1'
#
loop_
_entity.id
_entity.type
_entity.pdbx_description
1 polymer ?
#
loop_
_entity_poly.entity_id
_entity_poly.type
_entity_poly.pdbx_seq_one_letter_code
_entity_poly.pdbx_strand_id
1 'polypeptide(L)'
;MAIIVEDSIQEPKGNPLGEINAQFHRLYQVEKAKAVASINDGEVMLICRIDSRLIVKAGSKVKEYVINDERYQSLKAMSHGTLAVYYQLCHSVDEATLCQVNRWVSQIRQQAPLSLGKEVADVTMKLLERIEHSNVLPHSAMSLYQQELESIYAKLMTEAVNDEIDNLVSNLERVCSEDDYPSSNIFMIVFGGHQPRYKALALQVFKKWFAGNQRHISNCEHHVRYCEAGESLDDAVDLVATAIVDRELARSTMGYSEALNRDVLSAVAEKAIEEYWLNNSLR
;
A
#
# COMPACT_ATOMS: atom_id res chain seq x y z
N MET A 1 4.25 35.01 -11.41
CA MET A 1 5.62 34.66 -11.85
C MET A 1 5.77 33.16 -11.67
N ALA A 2 6.04 32.41 -12.74
CA ALA A 2 6.33 30.99 -12.64
C ALA A 2 7.77 30.84 -12.14
N ILE A 3 7.95 30.13 -11.03
CA ILE A 3 9.28 29.74 -10.57
C ILE A 3 9.75 28.63 -11.51
N ILE A 4 10.75 28.93 -12.34
CA ILE A 4 11.46 27.92 -13.12
C ILE A 4 12.45 27.28 -12.15
N VAL A 5 12.18 26.04 -11.75
CA VAL A 5 13.14 25.24 -10.98
C VAL A 5 14.16 24.72 -12.00
N GLU A 6 15.40 25.18 -11.89
CA GLU A 6 16.49 24.65 -12.71
C GLU A 6 16.79 23.19 -12.32
N ASP A 7 17.01 22.34 -13.32
CA ASP A 7 17.41 20.95 -13.14
C ASP A 7 18.82 20.87 -12.52
N SER A 8 18.89 20.48 -11.25
CA SER A 8 20.10 20.45 -10.43
C SER A 8 20.92 19.17 -10.58
N ILE A 9 20.53 18.24 -11.46
CA ILE A 9 21.24 16.96 -11.68
C ILE A 9 22.71 17.20 -12.10
N GLN A 10 23.03 18.38 -12.65
CA GLN A 10 24.37 18.75 -13.10
C GLN A 10 25.12 19.76 -12.21
N GLU A 11 24.65 20.01 -10.99
CA GLU A 11 25.38 20.88 -10.06
C GLU A 11 26.60 20.16 -9.43
N PRO A 12 27.74 20.85 -9.25
CA PRO A 12 27.96 22.27 -9.53
C PRO A 12 28.55 22.51 -10.93
N LYS A 13 27.88 23.34 -11.74
CA LYS A 13 28.42 23.85 -13.02
C LYS A 13 29.68 24.68 -12.74
N GLY A 14 30.83 24.29 -13.30
CA GLY A 14 32.12 24.99 -13.14
C GLY A 14 33.06 24.43 -12.07
N ASN A 15 32.72 23.33 -11.41
CA ASN A 15 33.60 22.62 -10.48
C ASN A 15 34.29 21.42 -11.18
N PRO A 16 35.60 21.16 -10.98
CA PRO A 16 36.27 19.94 -11.45
C PRO A 16 35.55 18.63 -11.07
N LEU A 17 34.75 18.64 -10.00
CA LEU A 17 33.94 17.50 -9.56
C LEU A 17 32.67 17.30 -10.42
N GLY A 18 32.25 18.30 -11.19
CA GLY A 18 31.07 18.22 -12.05
C GLY A 18 31.24 17.19 -13.18
N GLU A 19 32.43 17.10 -13.77
CA GLU A 19 32.74 16.09 -14.80
C GLU A 19 32.75 14.67 -14.23
N ILE A 20 33.28 14.51 -13.01
CA ILE A 20 33.27 13.23 -12.29
C ILE A 20 31.84 12.82 -11.95
N ASN A 21 31.01 13.75 -11.45
CA ASN A 21 29.60 13.47 -11.14
C ASN A 21 28.80 13.10 -12.39
N ALA A 22 29.01 13.82 -13.50
CA ALA A 22 28.38 13.49 -14.78
C ALA A 22 28.80 12.12 -15.29
N GLN A 23 30.09 11.76 -15.14
CA GLN A 23 30.59 10.45 -15.53
C GLN A 23 30.05 9.33 -14.63
N PHE A 24 29.92 9.58 -13.32
CA PHE A 24 29.27 8.66 -12.38
C PHE A 24 27.82 8.39 -12.81
N HIS A 25 27.01 9.42 -13.01
CA HIS A 25 25.61 9.25 -13.41
C HIS A 25 25.49 8.52 -14.77
N ARG A 26 26.37 8.82 -15.73
CA ARG A 26 26.40 8.11 -17.02
C ARG A 26 26.65 6.61 -16.83
N LEU A 27 27.67 6.24 -16.04
CA LEU A 27 28.01 4.83 -15.79
C LEU A 27 26.92 4.14 -14.95
N TYR A 28 26.36 4.84 -13.97
CA TYR A 28 25.24 4.35 -13.17
C TYR A 28 24.03 3.98 -14.06
N GLN A 29 23.68 4.83 -15.03
CA GLN A 29 22.60 4.54 -15.98
C GLN A 29 22.91 3.31 -16.86
N VAL A 30 24.17 3.07 -17.22
CA VAL A 30 24.57 1.86 -17.97
C VAL A 30 24.35 0.60 -17.13
N GLU A 31 24.75 0.60 -15.86
CA GLU A 31 24.50 -0.54 -14.97
C GLU A 31 23.01 -0.74 -14.69
N LYS A 32 22.25 0.35 -14.49
CA LYS A 32 20.79 0.30 -14.34
C LYS A 32 20.12 -0.32 -15.57
N ALA A 33 20.56 0.04 -16.78
CA ALA A 33 20.03 -0.55 -18.00
C ALA A 33 20.28 -2.07 -18.09
N LYS A 34 21.41 -2.57 -17.59
CA LYS A 34 21.67 -4.03 -17.50
C LYS A 34 20.73 -4.71 -16.51
N ALA A 35 20.48 -4.10 -15.35
CA ALA A 35 19.53 -4.61 -14.38
C ALA A 35 18.09 -4.65 -14.95
N VAL A 36 17.68 -3.60 -15.68
CA VAL A 36 16.41 -3.58 -16.42
C VAL A 36 16.33 -4.72 -17.44
N ALA A 37 17.40 -4.96 -18.21
CA ALA A 37 17.45 -6.07 -19.16
C ALA A 37 17.29 -7.44 -18.47
N SER A 38 18.04 -7.68 -17.38
CA SER A 38 17.94 -8.91 -16.57
C SER A 38 16.51 -9.18 -16.07
N ILE A 39 15.80 -8.14 -15.61
CA ILE A 39 14.38 -8.25 -15.22
C ILE A 39 13.49 -8.61 -16.41
N ASN A 40 13.70 -7.97 -17.56
CA ASN A 40 12.90 -8.18 -18.77
C ASN A 40 13.17 -9.52 -19.47
N ASP A 41 14.37 -10.07 -19.32
CA ASP A 41 14.76 -11.39 -19.79
C ASP A 41 14.26 -12.51 -18.87
N GLY A 42 13.81 -12.15 -17.66
CA GLY A 42 13.19 -13.05 -16.70
C GLY A 42 14.15 -13.71 -15.73
N GLU A 43 15.34 -13.16 -15.55
CA GLU A 43 16.26 -13.60 -14.50
C GLU A 43 15.78 -13.18 -13.11
N VAL A 44 14.98 -12.11 -13.05
CA VAL A 44 14.36 -11.54 -11.85
C VAL A 44 12.84 -11.58 -11.99
N MET A 45 12.17 -12.10 -10.95
CA MET A 45 10.70 -12.09 -10.85
C MET A 45 10.22 -10.90 -10.03
N LEU A 46 9.24 -10.19 -10.56
CA LEU A 46 8.54 -9.11 -9.86
C LEU A 46 7.14 -9.58 -9.44
N ILE A 47 6.80 -9.33 -8.18
CA ILE A 47 5.46 -9.55 -7.62
C ILE A 47 4.94 -8.20 -7.13
N CYS A 48 4.04 -7.59 -7.88
CA CYS A 48 3.54 -6.23 -7.63
C CYS A 48 2.10 -6.26 -7.13
N ARG A 49 1.85 -5.63 -5.98
CA ARG A 49 0.50 -5.29 -5.53
C ARG A 49 0.10 -3.95 -6.13
N ILE A 50 -0.87 -3.97 -7.05
CA ILE A 50 -1.47 -2.76 -7.66
C ILE A 50 -2.98 -2.83 -7.44
N ASP A 51 -3.53 -1.87 -6.71
CA ASP A 51 -4.96 -1.79 -6.38
C ASP A 51 -5.51 -3.10 -5.79
N SER A 52 -6.53 -3.68 -6.44
CA SER A 52 -7.18 -4.93 -6.09
C SER A 52 -6.48 -6.17 -6.64
N ARG A 53 -5.33 -6.03 -7.29
CA ARG A 53 -4.64 -7.11 -8.00
C ARG A 53 -3.21 -7.37 -7.52
N LEU A 54 -2.75 -8.59 -7.76
CA LEU A 54 -1.36 -9.01 -7.68
C LEU A 54 -0.90 -9.31 -9.11
N ILE A 55 0.11 -8.59 -9.57
CA ILE A 55 0.66 -8.73 -10.92
C ILE A 55 2.03 -9.34 -10.79
N VAL A 56 2.25 -10.45 -11.50
CA VAL A 56 3.52 -11.18 -11.50
C VAL A 56 4.15 -11.06 -12.87
N LYS A 57 5.39 -10.58 -12.92
CA LYS A 57 6.20 -10.48 -14.13
C LYS A 57 7.42 -11.37 -14.00
N ALA A 58 7.60 -12.26 -14.98
CA ALA A 58 8.75 -13.14 -15.15
C ALA A 58 9.15 -13.10 -16.62
N GLY A 59 10.09 -12.20 -16.94
CA GLY A 59 10.50 -11.91 -18.31
C GLY A 59 9.37 -11.30 -19.13
N SER A 60 9.03 -11.90 -20.27
CA SER A 60 7.89 -11.49 -21.11
C SER A 60 6.53 -11.96 -20.58
N LYS A 61 6.50 -12.89 -19.62
CA LYS A 61 5.25 -13.39 -19.04
C LYS A 61 4.75 -12.43 -17.98
N VAL A 62 3.48 -12.04 -18.10
CA VAL A 62 2.76 -11.27 -17.09
C VAL A 62 1.50 -12.04 -16.72
N LYS A 63 1.33 -12.32 -15.43
CA LYS A 63 0.13 -12.95 -14.86
C LYS A 63 -0.53 -11.96 -13.90
N GLU A 64 -1.85 -11.97 -13.87
CA GLU A 64 -2.66 -11.12 -13.01
C GLU A 64 -3.57 -11.98 -12.14
N TYR A 65 -3.63 -11.64 -10.86
CA TYR A 65 -4.43 -12.34 -9.87
C TYR A 65 -5.27 -11.33 -9.10
N VAL A 66 -6.58 -11.55 -9.05
CA VAL A 66 -7.48 -10.73 -8.23
C VAL A 66 -7.31 -11.12 -6.76
N ILE A 67 -7.09 -10.12 -5.91
CA ILE A 67 -6.93 -10.29 -4.45
C ILE A 67 -8.16 -9.78 -3.70
N ASN A 68 -8.69 -8.63 -4.11
CA ASN A 68 -9.94 -8.11 -3.54
C ASN A 68 -11.09 -8.44 -4.50
N ASP A 69 -11.63 -9.64 -4.34
CA ASP A 69 -12.74 -10.14 -5.12
C ASP A 69 -14.10 -9.58 -4.64
N GLU A 70 -15.20 -10.14 -5.14
CA GLU A 70 -16.56 -9.74 -4.78
C GLU A 70 -16.84 -9.80 -3.27
N ARG A 71 -16.24 -10.75 -2.54
CA ARG A 71 -16.44 -10.89 -1.10
C ARG A 71 -15.81 -9.72 -0.36
N TYR A 72 -14.56 -9.37 -0.68
CA TYR A 72 -13.92 -8.18 -0.12
C TYR A 72 -14.71 -6.90 -0.41
N GLN A 73 -15.15 -6.73 -1.66
CA GLN A 73 -15.92 -5.54 -2.05
C GLN A 73 -17.25 -5.47 -1.30
N SER A 74 -17.91 -6.62 -1.06
CA SER A 74 -19.15 -6.69 -0.28
C SER A 74 -18.92 -6.27 1.17
N LEU A 75 -17.86 -6.76 1.82
CA LEU A 75 -17.48 -6.38 3.19
C LEU A 75 -17.20 -4.87 3.31
N LYS A 76 -16.47 -4.31 2.34
CA LYS A 76 -16.18 -2.88 2.25
C LYS A 76 -17.46 -2.07 2.01
N ALA A 77 -18.32 -2.52 1.11
CA ALA A 77 -19.58 -1.86 0.77
C ALA A 77 -20.54 -1.83 1.97
N MET A 78 -20.61 -2.90 2.78
CA MET A 78 -21.40 -2.91 4.01
C MET A 78 -20.93 -1.84 5.00
N SER A 79 -19.60 -1.70 5.16
CA SER A 79 -19.01 -0.67 6.03
C SER A 79 -19.23 0.75 5.50
N HIS A 80 -19.22 0.96 4.19
CA HIS A 80 -19.56 2.26 3.60
C HIS A 80 -21.06 2.54 3.62
N GLY A 81 -21.90 1.50 3.54
CA GLY A 81 -23.36 1.62 3.56
C GLY A 81 -23.86 2.29 4.83
N THR A 82 -23.29 1.94 5.99
CA THR A 82 -23.62 2.57 7.29
C THR A 82 -23.22 4.05 7.33
N LEU A 83 -22.11 4.44 6.70
CA LEU A 83 -21.71 5.84 6.55
C LEU A 83 -22.65 6.60 5.60
N ALA A 84 -23.06 5.96 4.50
CA ALA A 84 -24.06 6.53 3.59
C ALA A 84 -25.39 6.76 4.30
N VAL A 85 -25.84 5.80 5.13
CA VAL A 85 -27.02 5.95 5.99
C VAL A 85 -26.86 7.14 6.93
N TYR A 86 -25.72 7.25 7.61
CA TYR A 86 -25.44 8.38 8.50
C TYR A 86 -25.59 9.73 7.78
N TYR A 87 -24.89 9.91 6.66
CA TYR A 87 -24.93 11.17 5.91
C TYR A 87 -26.31 11.48 5.34
N GLN A 88 -27.02 10.46 4.87
CA GLN A 88 -28.36 10.60 4.34
C GLN A 88 -29.32 11.10 5.43
N LEU A 89 -29.31 10.47 6.61
CA LEU A 89 -30.20 10.80 7.72
C LEU A 89 -29.83 12.13 8.42
N CYS A 90 -28.55 12.52 8.37
CA CYS A 90 -28.14 13.86 8.81
C CYS A 90 -28.64 14.97 7.88
N HIS A 91 -28.92 14.67 6.62
CA HIS A 91 -29.39 15.64 5.64
C HIS A 91 -30.93 15.78 5.64
N SER A 92 -31.65 14.66 5.62
CA SER A 92 -33.12 14.64 5.66
C SER A 92 -33.65 13.38 6.36
N VAL A 93 -34.83 13.48 6.95
CA VAL A 93 -35.59 12.36 7.53
C VAL A 93 -37.02 12.29 6.96
N ASP A 94 -37.23 12.87 5.77
CA ASP A 94 -38.50 12.75 5.06
C ASP A 94 -38.82 11.30 4.63
N GLU A 95 -40.08 11.05 4.27
CA GLU A 95 -40.57 9.72 3.88
C GLU A 95 -39.78 9.12 2.70
N ALA A 96 -39.38 9.96 1.73
CA ALA A 96 -38.59 9.51 0.57
C ALA A 96 -37.21 9.02 1.00
N THR A 97 -36.57 9.74 1.92
CA THR A 97 -35.27 9.39 2.49
C THR A 97 -35.36 8.11 3.31
N LEU A 98 -36.35 7.98 4.19
CA LEU A 98 -36.54 6.76 4.98
C LEU A 98 -36.83 5.54 4.09
N CYS A 99 -37.63 5.71 3.02
CA CYS A 99 -37.87 4.66 2.02
C CYS A 99 -36.58 4.25 1.29
N GLN A 100 -35.72 5.21 0.94
CA GLN A 100 -34.43 4.93 0.33
C GLN A 100 -33.50 4.16 1.27
N VAL A 101 -33.40 4.59 2.53
CA VAL A 101 -32.58 3.90 3.53
C VAL A 101 -33.11 2.48 3.79
N ASN A 102 -34.43 2.29 3.88
CA ASN A 102 -35.05 0.95 3.98
C ASN A 102 -34.70 0.02 2.81
N ARG A 103 -34.62 0.57 1.58
CA ARG A 103 -34.14 -0.20 0.42
C ARG A 103 -32.68 -0.61 0.56
N TRP A 104 -31.81 0.30 1.02
CA TRP A 104 -30.40 -0.03 1.29
C TRP A 104 -30.26 -1.10 2.37
N VAL A 105 -31.04 -1.01 3.45
CA VAL A 105 -31.07 -2.05 4.51
C VAL A 105 -31.44 -3.41 3.94
N SER A 106 -32.44 -3.45 3.05
CA SER A 106 -32.86 -4.70 2.39
C SER A 106 -31.75 -5.26 1.48
N GLN A 107 -31.02 -4.40 0.77
CA GLN A 107 -29.88 -4.78 -0.06
C GLN A 107 -28.72 -5.32 0.78
N ILE A 108 -28.36 -4.62 1.87
CA ILE A 108 -27.29 -5.01 2.80
C ILE A 108 -27.60 -6.36 3.45
N ARG A 109 -28.86 -6.58 3.87
CA ARG A 109 -29.29 -7.85 4.47
C ARG A 109 -29.06 -9.06 3.57
N GLN A 110 -29.04 -8.86 2.26
CA GLN A 110 -28.86 -9.92 1.26
C GLN A 110 -27.38 -10.12 0.86
N GLN A 111 -26.47 -9.25 1.31
CA GLN A 111 -25.06 -9.37 0.96
C GLN A 111 -24.33 -10.40 1.81
N ALA A 112 -23.37 -11.10 1.19
CA ALA A 112 -22.47 -11.99 1.90
C ALA A 112 -21.35 -11.21 2.62
N PRO A 113 -20.90 -11.65 3.81
CA PRO A 113 -21.46 -12.73 4.61
C PRO A 113 -22.84 -12.39 5.20
N LEU A 114 -23.82 -13.26 5.00
CA LEU A 114 -25.23 -13.02 5.35
C LEU A 114 -25.46 -12.70 6.83
N SER A 115 -24.64 -13.29 7.72
CA SER A 115 -24.70 -13.03 9.16
C SER A 115 -24.39 -11.56 9.47
N LEU A 116 -23.31 -11.02 8.88
CA LEU A 116 -22.91 -9.63 9.08
C LEU A 116 -23.85 -8.65 8.37
N GLY A 117 -24.28 -8.97 7.15
CA GLY A 117 -25.30 -8.20 6.44
C GLY A 117 -26.58 -8.08 7.26
N LYS A 118 -27.00 -9.17 7.92
CA LYS A 118 -28.15 -9.17 8.84
C LYS A 118 -27.90 -8.29 10.08
N GLU A 119 -26.74 -8.39 10.73
CA GLU A 119 -26.40 -7.56 11.90
C GLU A 119 -26.45 -6.06 11.55
N VAL A 120 -25.83 -5.65 10.44
CA VAL A 120 -25.85 -4.25 9.96
C VAL A 120 -27.29 -3.80 9.67
N ALA A 121 -28.06 -4.65 9.00
CA ALA A 121 -29.45 -4.36 8.64
C ALA A 121 -30.33 -4.21 9.89
N ASP A 122 -30.21 -5.11 10.86
CA ASP A 122 -31.00 -5.10 12.10
C ASP A 122 -30.70 -3.83 12.94
N VAL A 123 -29.43 -3.46 13.08
CA VAL A 123 -29.04 -2.23 13.80
C VAL A 123 -29.55 -0.97 13.08
N THR A 124 -29.54 -0.97 11.75
CA THR A 124 -30.05 0.16 10.96
C THR A 124 -31.57 0.26 11.02
N MET A 125 -32.30 -0.86 11.01
CA MET A 125 -33.76 -0.86 11.21
C MET A 125 -34.15 -0.26 12.56
N LYS A 126 -33.45 -0.62 13.65
CA LYS A 126 -33.71 -0.02 14.97
C LYS A 126 -33.51 1.49 14.98
N LEU A 127 -32.57 2.01 14.20
CA LEU A 127 -32.38 3.46 14.05
C LEU A 127 -33.60 4.08 13.34
N LEU A 128 -34.06 3.49 12.23
CA LEU A 128 -35.22 3.98 11.49
C LEU A 128 -36.49 3.97 12.34
N GLU A 129 -36.74 2.89 13.08
CA GLU A 129 -37.86 2.80 14.02
C GLU A 129 -37.84 3.96 15.01
N ARG A 130 -36.69 4.34 15.57
CA ARG A 130 -36.58 5.49 16.50
C ARG A 130 -36.86 6.84 15.84
N ILE A 131 -36.55 6.98 14.55
CA ILE A 131 -36.79 8.21 13.79
C ILE A 131 -38.27 8.35 13.42
N GLU A 132 -38.93 7.26 13.01
CA GLU A 132 -40.36 7.26 12.66
C GLU A 132 -41.25 7.74 13.82
N HIS A 133 -40.86 7.49 15.07
CA HIS A 133 -41.60 7.95 16.25
C HIS A 133 -41.41 9.44 16.57
N SER A 134 -40.38 10.09 16.01
CA SER A 134 -39.96 11.44 16.42
C SER A 134 -39.88 12.47 15.28
N ASN A 135 -39.94 12.04 14.01
CA ASN A 135 -39.85 12.89 12.80
C ASN A 135 -38.63 13.84 12.77
N VAL A 136 -37.63 13.54 13.59
CA VAL A 136 -36.35 14.25 13.71
C VAL A 136 -35.32 13.17 13.99
N LEU A 137 -34.07 13.33 13.58
CA LEU A 137 -32.99 12.44 14.00
C LEU A 137 -32.54 12.80 15.43
N PRO A 138 -32.89 12.03 16.47
CA PRO A 138 -32.48 12.36 17.83
C PRO A 138 -31.00 12.03 17.99
N HIS A 139 -30.24 12.93 18.63
CA HIS A 139 -28.82 12.71 18.90
C HIS A 139 -28.58 11.39 19.66
N SER A 140 -29.45 11.06 20.62
CA SER A 140 -29.38 9.81 21.39
C SER A 140 -29.56 8.56 20.51
N ALA A 141 -30.43 8.60 19.51
CA ALA A 141 -30.63 7.49 18.59
C ALA A 141 -29.37 7.25 17.74
N MET A 142 -28.74 8.33 17.28
CA MET A 142 -27.51 8.25 16.50
C MET A 142 -26.32 7.77 17.33
N SER A 143 -26.17 8.23 18.58
CA SER A 143 -25.13 7.73 19.49
C SER A 143 -25.26 6.23 19.76
N LEU A 144 -26.48 5.73 19.98
CA LEU A 144 -26.73 4.30 20.16
C LEU A 144 -26.45 3.50 18.88
N TYR A 145 -26.82 4.04 17.70
CA TYR A 145 -26.50 3.42 16.41
C TYR A 145 -24.99 3.26 16.23
N GLN A 146 -24.21 4.30 16.51
CA GLN A 146 -22.74 4.26 16.45
C GLN A 146 -22.15 3.24 17.43
N GLN A 147 -22.68 3.17 18.65
CA GLN A 147 -22.23 2.20 19.65
C GLN A 147 -22.51 0.75 19.24
N GLU A 148 -23.69 0.46 18.70
CA GLU A 148 -24.01 -0.89 18.20
C GLU A 148 -23.14 -1.25 16.99
N LEU A 149 -22.87 -0.28 16.09
CA LEU A 149 -22.02 -0.47 14.92
C LEU A 149 -20.54 -0.72 15.25
N GLU A 150 -20.02 -0.22 16.37
CA GLU A 150 -18.59 -0.37 16.73
C GLU A 150 -18.15 -1.84 16.71
N SER A 151 -18.93 -2.72 17.35
CA SER A 151 -18.66 -4.15 17.36
C SER A 151 -18.79 -4.81 15.98
N ILE A 152 -19.72 -4.31 15.16
CA ILE A 152 -19.98 -4.83 13.81
C ILE A 152 -18.85 -4.42 12.86
N TYR A 153 -18.37 -3.18 12.97
CA TYR A 153 -17.20 -2.71 12.23
C TYR A 153 -15.96 -3.52 12.55
N ALA A 154 -15.72 -3.83 13.83
CA ALA A 154 -14.60 -4.69 14.22
C ALA A 154 -14.67 -6.05 13.51
N LYS A 155 -15.85 -6.67 13.44
CA LYS A 155 -16.07 -7.93 12.70
C LYS A 155 -15.88 -7.77 11.19
N LEU A 156 -16.50 -6.76 10.58
CA LEU A 156 -16.40 -6.48 9.13
C LEU A 156 -14.95 -6.24 8.70
N MET A 157 -14.21 -5.44 9.46
CA MET A 157 -12.79 -5.15 9.19
C MET A 157 -11.93 -6.40 9.39
N THR A 158 -12.19 -7.20 10.42
CA THR A 158 -11.47 -8.46 10.65
C THR A 158 -11.70 -9.44 9.50
N GLU A 159 -12.95 -9.64 9.08
CA GLU A 159 -13.27 -10.50 7.93
C GLU A 159 -12.64 -9.99 6.64
N ALA A 160 -12.66 -8.68 6.37
CA ALA A 160 -12.05 -8.11 5.18
C ALA A 160 -10.52 -8.28 5.17
N VAL A 161 -9.88 -8.13 6.33
CA VAL A 161 -8.44 -8.36 6.50
C VAL A 161 -8.11 -9.84 6.30
N ASN A 162 -8.86 -10.76 6.90
CA ASN A 162 -8.64 -12.20 6.75
C ASN A 162 -8.80 -12.62 5.28
N ASP A 163 -9.85 -12.15 4.62
CA ASP A 163 -10.10 -12.41 3.20
C ASP A 163 -8.94 -11.93 2.31
N GLU A 164 -8.45 -10.70 2.53
CA GLU A 164 -7.31 -10.18 1.79
C GLU A 164 -6.01 -10.95 2.09
N ILE A 165 -5.77 -11.35 3.34
CA ILE A 165 -4.60 -12.17 3.72
C ILE A 165 -4.66 -13.53 3.03
N ASP A 166 -5.79 -14.23 3.12
CA ASP A 166 -5.96 -15.57 2.56
C ASP A 166 -5.78 -15.54 1.05
N ASN A 167 -6.37 -14.54 0.37
CA ASN A 167 -6.21 -14.34 -1.06
C ASN A 167 -4.77 -13.98 -1.44
N LEU A 168 -4.09 -13.11 -0.69
CA LEU A 168 -2.67 -12.80 -0.95
C LEU A 168 -1.79 -14.03 -0.80
N VAL A 169 -1.87 -14.73 0.33
CA VAL A 169 -1.02 -15.89 0.63
C VAL A 169 -1.26 -17.01 -0.36
N SER A 170 -2.53 -17.34 -0.65
CA SER A 170 -2.87 -18.40 -1.61
C SER A 170 -2.34 -18.10 -3.01
N ASN A 171 -2.41 -16.83 -3.45
CA ASN A 171 -1.86 -16.44 -4.74
C ASN A 171 -0.33 -16.46 -4.76
N LEU A 172 0.34 -16.05 -3.68
CA LEU A 172 1.80 -16.14 -3.56
C LEU A 172 2.28 -17.61 -3.59
N GLU A 173 1.61 -18.49 -2.86
CA GLU A 173 1.92 -19.92 -2.85
C GLU A 173 1.72 -20.55 -4.24
N ARG A 174 0.64 -20.17 -4.93
CA ARG A 174 0.42 -20.60 -6.31
C ARG A 174 1.55 -20.14 -7.24
N VAL A 175 1.91 -18.86 -7.20
CA VAL A 175 2.99 -18.30 -8.02
C VAL A 175 4.30 -19.04 -7.80
N CYS A 176 4.67 -19.27 -6.54
CA CYS A 176 5.92 -19.97 -6.22
C CYS A 176 5.87 -21.48 -6.49
N SER A 177 4.68 -22.08 -6.61
CA SER A 177 4.55 -23.47 -7.06
C SER A 177 4.66 -23.61 -8.58
N GLU A 178 4.27 -22.58 -9.33
CA GLU A 178 4.30 -22.57 -10.80
C GLU A 178 5.69 -22.24 -11.35
N ASP A 179 6.44 -21.37 -10.67
CA ASP A 179 7.71 -20.81 -11.14
C ASP A 179 8.81 -20.98 -10.06
N ASP A 180 9.85 -21.76 -10.34
CA ASP A 180 10.95 -22.07 -9.40
C ASP A 180 12.06 -21.00 -9.45
N TYR A 181 11.78 -19.83 -8.86
CA TYR A 181 12.75 -18.74 -8.73
C TYR A 181 13.55 -18.82 -7.42
N PRO A 182 14.87 -18.59 -7.45
CA PRO A 182 15.63 -18.43 -6.23
C PRO A 182 15.19 -17.15 -5.52
N SER A 183 15.10 -17.23 -4.19
CA SER A 183 14.71 -16.14 -3.29
C SER A 183 15.46 -14.83 -3.50
N SER A 184 16.71 -14.91 -3.94
CA SER A 184 17.55 -13.75 -4.26
C SER A 184 17.09 -12.98 -5.50
N ASN A 185 16.24 -13.58 -6.33
CA ASN A 185 15.78 -13.03 -7.59
C ASN A 185 14.29 -12.70 -7.57
N ILE A 186 13.66 -12.77 -6.40
CA ILE A 186 12.25 -12.38 -6.22
C ILE A 186 12.22 -11.02 -5.56
N PHE A 187 11.47 -10.09 -6.15
CA PHE A 187 11.19 -8.79 -5.58
C PHE A 187 9.68 -8.58 -5.47
N MET A 188 9.24 -8.13 -4.31
CA MET A 188 7.85 -7.89 -3.99
C MET A 188 7.63 -6.39 -3.78
N ILE A 189 6.71 -5.79 -4.52
CA ILE A 189 6.48 -4.34 -4.54
C ILE A 189 5.03 -4.08 -4.17
N VAL A 190 4.79 -3.12 -3.28
CA VAL A 190 3.47 -2.60 -2.99
C VAL A 190 3.38 -1.17 -3.46
N PHE A 191 2.52 -0.93 -4.44
CA PHE A 191 2.14 0.41 -4.86
C PHE A 191 0.96 0.89 -4.01
N GLY A 192 1.04 2.10 -3.48
CA GLY A 192 -0.04 2.69 -2.69
C GLY A 192 -0.08 4.21 -2.86
N GLY A 193 -1.20 4.83 -2.49
CA GLY A 193 -1.38 6.27 -2.66
C GLY A 193 -0.54 7.13 -1.70
N HIS A 194 -0.43 8.42 -2.04
CA HIS A 194 0.27 9.44 -1.27
C HIS A 194 -0.39 9.60 0.12
N GLN A 195 0.43 9.63 1.18
CA GLN A 195 0.08 9.31 2.57
C GLN A 195 -0.02 7.80 2.80
N PRO A 196 1.10 7.14 3.17
CA PRO A 196 1.07 5.74 3.56
C PRO A 196 0.12 5.67 4.74
N ARG A 197 -1.02 4.98 4.56
CA ARG A 197 -1.78 4.49 5.69
C ARG A 197 -0.82 3.55 6.40
N TYR A 198 -0.11 4.07 7.41
CA TYR A 198 0.83 3.36 8.25
C TYR A 198 0.25 1.97 8.49
N LYS A 199 0.96 0.92 8.08
CA LYS A 199 0.49 -0.49 8.06
C LYS A 199 -0.31 -0.92 6.80
N ALA A 200 0.19 -0.65 5.59
CA ALA A 200 -0.32 -1.32 4.39
C ALA A 200 -0.30 -2.85 4.60
N LEU A 201 -1.48 -3.49 4.59
CA LEU A 201 -1.65 -4.90 4.91
C LEU A 201 -0.77 -5.78 4.00
N ALA A 202 -0.81 -5.52 2.70
CA ALA A 202 -0.01 -6.24 1.70
C ALA A 202 1.50 -6.19 1.99
N LEU A 203 2.03 -5.04 2.45
CA LEU A 203 3.45 -4.91 2.78
C LEU A 203 3.82 -5.79 3.98
N GLN A 204 2.97 -5.83 5.01
CA GLN A 204 3.18 -6.69 6.17
C GLN A 204 3.07 -8.18 5.83
N VAL A 205 2.11 -8.54 4.98
CA VAL A 205 1.94 -9.90 4.47
C VAL A 205 3.18 -10.31 3.69
N PHE A 206 3.65 -9.49 2.75
CA PHE A 206 4.87 -9.77 1.98
C PHE A 206 6.08 -9.93 2.88
N LYS A 207 6.31 -9.02 3.83
CA LYS A 207 7.44 -9.12 4.77
C LYS A 207 7.38 -10.41 5.60
N LYS A 208 6.21 -10.76 6.13
CA LYS A 208 6.01 -11.94 6.97
C LYS A 208 6.13 -13.23 6.17
N TRP A 209 5.54 -13.27 4.97
CA TRP A 209 5.58 -14.42 4.07
C TRP A 209 7.02 -14.67 3.60
N PHE A 210 7.73 -13.62 3.18
CA PHE A 210 9.12 -13.72 2.71
C PHE A 210 10.08 -14.13 3.84
N ALA A 211 9.89 -13.63 5.07
CA ALA A 211 10.70 -14.04 6.22
C ALA A 211 10.39 -15.45 6.75
N GLY A 212 9.14 -15.92 6.58
CA GLY A 212 8.68 -17.20 7.14
C GLY A 212 9.05 -18.43 6.31
N ASN A 213 9.44 -18.27 5.05
CA ASN A 213 9.75 -19.37 4.16
C ASN A 213 11.26 -19.69 4.25
N GLN A 214 11.59 -20.89 4.75
CA GLN A 214 12.98 -21.33 5.00
C GLN A 214 13.88 -21.32 3.75
N ARG A 215 13.29 -21.28 2.55
CA ARG A 215 14.02 -21.16 1.28
C ARG A 215 14.55 -19.74 1.04
N HIS A 216 14.02 -18.73 1.73
CA HIS A 216 14.44 -17.34 1.60
C HIS A 216 15.55 -17.03 2.62
N ILE A 217 16.80 -17.00 2.14
CA ILE A 217 18.01 -16.71 2.93
C ILE A 217 18.36 -15.20 2.89
N SER A 218 17.63 -14.41 2.08
CA SER A 218 17.93 -13.02 1.76
C SER A 218 17.28 -12.00 2.70
N ASN A 219 17.88 -10.79 2.79
CA ASN A 219 17.40 -9.66 3.59
C ASN A 219 16.03 -9.17 3.08
N CYS A 220 14.97 -9.39 3.87
CA CYS A 220 13.59 -9.06 3.54
C CYS A 220 13.39 -7.58 3.16
N GLU A 221 14.08 -6.64 3.83
CA GLU A 221 13.94 -5.19 3.58
C GLU A 221 14.46 -4.77 2.19
N HIS A 222 15.31 -5.58 1.57
CA HIS A 222 15.81 -5.30 0.22
C HIS A 222 14.85 -5.79 -0.87
N HIS A 223 14.21 -6.94 -0.63
CA HIS A 223 13.35 -7.62 -1.60
C HIS A 223 11.89 -7.18 -1.53
N VAL A 224 11.44 -6.67 -0.39
CA VAL A 224 10.07 -6.17 -0.20
C VAL A 224 10.08 -4.65 -0.11
N ARG A 225 9.46 -3.97 -1.10
CA ARG A 225 9.48 -2.51 -1.23
C ARG A 225 8.08 -1.90 -1.29
N TYR A 226 7.97 -0.65 -0.85
CA TYR A 226 6.77 0.17 -0.95
C TYR A 226 7.07 1.40 -1.81
N CYS A 227 6.15 1.76 -2.70
CA CYS A 227 6.27 2.92 -3.57
C CYS A 227 4.97 3.73 -3.57
N GLU A 228 5.06 5.02 -3.23
CA GLU A 228 3.90 5.93 -3.10
C GLU A 228 3.41 6.53 -4.44
N ALA A 229 4.25 6.48 -5.48
CA ALA A 229 4.01 7.21 -6.74
C ALA A 229 4.11 6.34 -7.98
N GLY A 230 4.28 5.02 -7.82
CA GLY A 230 4.28 4.09 -8.94
C GLY A 230 2.89 3.55 -9.20
N GLU A 231 2.52 3.43 -10.46
CA GLU A 231 1.20 2.96 -10.90
C GLU A 231 1.31 1.82 -11.93
N SER A 232 2.52 1.49 -12.35
CA SER A 232 2.78 0.56 -13.46
C SER A 232 3.84 -0.49 -13.13
N LEU A 233 3.88 -1.54 -13.97
CA LEU A 233 4.97 -2.51 -13.96
C LEU A 233 6.31 -1.87 -14.36
N ASP A 234 6.31 -0.86 -15.21
CA ASP A 234 7.52 -0.18 -15.62
C ASP A 234 8.15 0.59 -14.44
N ASP A 235 7.32 1.19 -13.58
CA ASP A 235 7.77 1.79 -12.33
C ASP A 235 8.38 0.73 -11.38
N ALA A 236 7.82 -0.49 -11.37
CA ALA A 236 8.35 -1.60 -10.58
C ALA A 236 9.72 -2.05 -11.08
N VAL A 237 9.87 -2.14 -12.41
CA VAL A 237 11.14 -2.48 -13.07
C VAL A 237 12.18 -1.41 -12.74
N ASP A 238 11.83 -0.13 -12.86
CA ASP A 238 12.75 0.97 -12.56
C ASP A 238 13.20 0.98 -11.09
N LEU A 239 12.24 0.79 -10.17
CA LEU A 239 12.49 0.71 -8.73
C LEU A 239 13.42 -0.44 -8.37
N VAL A 240 13.18 -1.63 -8.92
CA VAL A 240 14.00 -2.82 -8.63
C VAL A 240 15.36 -2.74 -9.32
N ALA A 241 15.45 -2.22 -10.54
CA ALA A 241 16.72 -2.00 -11.21
C ALA A 241 17.61 -1.04 -10.41
N THR A 242 17.04 0.08 -9.92
CA THR A 242 17.71 1.02 -9.02
C THR A 242 18.20 0.32 -7.75
N ALA A 243 17.33 -0.48 -7.11
CA ALA A 243 17.66 -1.23 -5.91
C ALA A 243 18.82 -2.22 -6.10
N ILE A 244 18.86 -2.95 -7.22
CA ILE A 244 19.91 -3.91 -7.56
C ILE A 244 21.26 -3.17 -7.66
N VAL A 245 21.30 -2.10 -8.46
CA VAL A 245 22.53 -1.32 -8.69
C VAL A 245 23.00 -0.66 -7.40
N ASP A 246 22.11 -0.06 -6.62
CA ASP A 246 22.46 0.58 -5.35
C ASP A 246 23.02 -0.42 -4.35
N ARG A 247 22.50 -1.65 -4.31
CA ARG A 247 23.03 -2.70 -3.42
C ARG A 247 24.43 -3.13 -3.84
N GLU A 248 24.67 -3.30 -5.14
CA GLU A 248 26.01 -3.65 -5.65
C GLU A 248 27.02 -2.54 -5.37
N LEU A 249 26.62 -1.28 -5.61
CA LEU A 249 27.44 -0.11 -5.33
C LEU A 249 27.74 0.03 -3.83
N ALA A 250 26.72 -0.08 -2.98
CA ALA A 250 26.90 0.03 -1.52
C ALA A 250 27.76 -1.11 -0.95
N ARG A 251 27.56 -2.35 -1.42
CA ARG A 251 28.38 -3.50 -1.01
C ARG A 251 29.83 -3.36 -1.43
N SER A 252 30.09 -2.87 -2.63
CA SER A 252 31.45 -2.75 -3.18
C SER A 252 32.22 -1.55 -2.63
N THR A 253 31.53 -0.45 -2.29
CA THR A 253 32.19 0.81 -1.89
C THR A 253 32.11 1.10 -0.40
N MET A 254 31.01 0.74 0.27
CA MET A 254 30.75 1.10 1.67
C MET A 254 30.76 -0.10 2.63
N GLY A 255 30.92 -1.32 2.11
CA GLY A 255 30.96 -2.56 2.91
C GLY A 255 29.62 -3.00 3.49
N TYR A 256 28.54 -2.22 3.32
CA TYR A 256 27.20 -2.51 3.82
C TYR A 256 26.14 -2.28 2.74
N SER A 257 25.25 -3.26 2.51
CA SER A 257 24.27 -3.26 1.40
C SER A 257 23.12 -2.26 1.54
N GLU A 258 22.97 -1.61 2.69
CA GLU A 258 21.86 -0.68 2.97
C GLU A 258 22.26 0.79 2.96
N ALA A 259 23.56 1.09 2.80
CA ALA A 259 24.09 2.44 2.97
C ALA A 259 23.55 3.45 1.94
N LEU A 260 23.08 3.00 0.77
CA LEU A 260 22.45 3.85 -0.24
C LEU A 260 20.92 3.84 -0.19
N ASN A 261 20.29 2.93 0.57
CA ASN A 261 18.84 2.96 0.82
C ASN A 261 18.46 4.00 1.89
N ARG A 262 19.44 4.46 2.68
CA ARG A 262 19.31 5.59 3.59
C ARG A 262 20.15 6.71 3.01
N ASP A 263 19.60 7.90 2.94
CA ASP A 263 20.40 9.07 2.59
C ASP A 263 21.57 9.17 3.58
N VAL A 264 22.79 8.97 3.08
CA VAL A 264 24.02 8.94 3.88
C VAL A 264 24.19 10.27 4.63
N LEU A 265 23.68 11.35 4.05
CA LEU A 265 23.62 12.65 4.71
C LEU A 265 22.64 12.64 5.87
N SER A 266 21.47 12.03 5.73
CA SER A 266 20.46 11.95 6.81
C SER A 266 20.98 11.27 8.08
N ALA A 267 21.81 10.24 7.96
CA ALA A 267 22.41 9.55 9.11
C ALA A 267 23.44 10.41 9.87
N VAL A 268 24.10 11.34 9.17
CA VAL A 268 25.02 12.31 9.78
C VAL A 268 24.30 13.62 10.14
N ALA A 269 23.16 13.89 9.49
CA ALA A 269 22.40 15.12 9.63
C ALA A 269 21.79 15.26 11.01
N GLU A 270 21.25 14.20 11.62
CA GLU A 270 20.72 14.30 13.00
C GLU A 270 21.78 14.81 13.97
N LYS A 271 22.98 14.23 13.92
CA LYS A 271 24.11 14.64 14.75
C LYS A 271 24.60 16.06 14.40
N ALA A 272 24.69 16.39 13.11
CA ALA A 272 25.10 17.72 12.67
C ALA A 272 24.08 18.81 13.02
N ILE A 273 22.79 18.48 13.01
CA ILE A 273 21.68 19.36 13.41
C ILE A 273 21.75 19.60 14.92
N GLU A 274 21.91 18.54 15.72
CA GLU A 274 22.12 18.68 17.17
C GLU A 274 23.33 19.55 17.48
N GLU A 275 24.48 19.31 16.83
CA GLU A 275 25.69 20.12 16.98
C GLU A 275 25.50 21.58 16.54
N TYR A 276 24.76 21.82 15.45
CA TYR A 276 24.44 23.18 14.98
C TYR A 276 23.61 23.95 16.00
N TRP A 277 22.60 23.32 16.60
CA TRP A 277 21.74 23.96 17.60
C TRP A 277 22.45 24.11 18.94
N LEU A 278 23.28 23.16 19.36
CA LEU A 278 24.14 23.29 20.55
C LEU A 278 25.11 24.47 20.43
N ASN A 279 25.73 24.65 19.26
CA ASN A 279 26.68 25.73 19.02
C ASN A 279 26.02 27.11 18.83
N ASN A 280 24.76 27.17 18.39
CA ASN A 280 24.02 28.42 18.20
C ASN A 280 23.07 28.79 19.35
N SER A 281 22.81 27.89 20.31
CA SER A 281 22.10 28.20 21.57
C SER A 281 23.02 28.72 22.68
N LEU A 282 24.34 28.75 22.43
CA LEU A 282 25.38 29.34 23.28
C LEU A 282 25.84 30.73 22.78
N ARG A 283 25.09 31.37 21.87
CA ARG A 283 25.24 32.78 21.47
C ARG A 283 24.02 33.58 21.90
#